data_AF-Q9B6E3-F1
#
_entry.id   AF-Q9B6E3-F1
#
_cell.length_a   1.000
_cell.length_b   1.000
_cell.length_c   1.000
_cell.angle_alpha   90.00
_cell.angle_beta   90.00
_cell.angle_gamma   90.00
#
_symmetry.space_group_name_H-M   'P 1'
#
loop_
_entity.id
_entity.type
_entity.pdbx_description
1 polymer ?
#
loop_
_entity_poly.entity_id
_entity_poly.type
_entity_poly.pdbx_seq_one_letter_code
_entity_poly.pdbx_strand_id
1 'polypeptide(L)'
;MSLKLNIQRWLFSTNAKDIAVLYFIFALFSAMIGTGLSAIIRLELANTGSPFLHGNTQAFNVVITAHAILMIFFFVMPALVGGFGKIRFKSVINLTEKNTIDSELNNKLNENQINYNNLGPYLTGLIEGNGTISVSKKELGKYKYKPSISIVFNKKDKPLCKYLINLTKCGIINKEKGNYFIWQINKLSEFYIILSLTNGYYRTPKYEGYLRAIEFNNDYINKNINHTHPNTINIINNIKIIKALPLDSSNIESNSWLAGFTDADGNFSLAIDSGRLRINPAYRLEIRQNYNNYVDTQNKGLYPRDYFEIMSKIGAYLEVNLYTRSRNMNIDKEIKTYHSYIIMTNSIIKNTNVIKYFDKFPLLSSKFLDYSNWKYMDQYIKINGQCKNTWDLGLKLKKDYNSTRTTFTWKHLVNSYLEH
;
A
#
# COMPACT_ATOMS: atom_id res chain seq x y z
N MET A 1 -27.68 41.39 -22.79
CA MET A 1 -27.59 40.67 -21.50
C MET A 1 -26.40 39.69 -21.42
N SER A 2 -25.98 39.06 -22.53
CA SER A 2 -24.88 38.07 -22.58
C SER A 2 -23.45 38.63 -22.28
N LEU A 3 -23.09 39.81 -22.80
CA LEU A 3 -21.77 40.42 -22.55
C LEU A 3 -21.53 40.81 -21.08
N LYS A 4 -22.59 41.27 -20.38
CA LYS A 4 -22.53 41.67 -18.96
C LYS A 4 -22.22 40.47 -18.05
N LEU A 5 -22.75 39.29 -18.38
CA LEU A 5 -22.51 38.03 -17.65
C LEU A 5 -21.08 37.50 -17.84
N ASN A 6 -20.48 37.66 -19.03
CA ASN A 6 -19.11 37.19 -19.29
C ASN A 6 -18.04 38.01 -18.58
N ILE A 7 -18.19 39.34 -18.51
CA ILE A 7 -17.24 40.21 -17.80
C ILE A 7 -17.32 39.99 -16.29
N GLN A 8 -18.53 39.79 -15.75
CA GLN A 8 -18.70 39.41 -14.35
C GLN A 8 -17.99 38.09 -14.01
N ARG A 9 -18.00 37.11 -14.92
CA ARG A 9 -17.31 35.83 -14.74
C ARG A 9 -15.79 35.98 -14.66
N TRP A 10 -15.17 36.88 -15.41
CA TRP A 10 -13.71 37.04 -15.33
C TRP A 10 -13.29 37.91 -14.15
N LEU A 11 -13.95 39.04 -13.90
CA LEU A 11 -13.52 39.99 -12.87
C LEU A 11 -13.95 39.62 -11.44
N PHE A 12 -15.04 38.87 -11.26
CA PHE A 12 -15.60 38.53 -9.94
C PHE A 12 -15.67 37.02 -9.66
N SER A 13 -14.88 36.20 -10.38
CA SER A 13 -14.84 34.75 -10.13
C SER A 13 -13.89 34.38 -9.00
N THR A 14 -14.35 33.50 -8.11
CA THR A 14 -13.56 32.86 -7.05
C THR A 14 -12.92 31.54 -7.50
N ASN A 15 -13.10 31.16 -8.77
CA ASN A 15 -12.53 29.94 -9.33
C ASN A 15 -11.04 30.13 -9.62
N ALA A 16 -10.20 29.31 -8.99
CA ALA A 16 -8.75 29.38 -9.13
C ALA A 16 -8.24 29.23 -10.58
N LYS A 17 -9.00 28.56 -11.46
CA LYS A 17 -8.62 28.43 -12.88
C LYS A 17 -8.79 29.74 -13.65
N ASP A 18 -9.89 30.45 -13.43
CA ASP A 18 -10.16 31.71 -14.13
C ASP A 18 -9.17 32.78 -13.65
N ILE A 19 -8.92 32.81 -12.33
CA ILE A 19 -7.90 33.67 -11.71
C ILE A 19 -6.53 33.38 -12.31
N ALA A 20 -6.10 32.11 -12.39
CA ALA A 20 -4.81 31.73 -12.98
C ALA A 20 -4.63 32.23 -14.42
N VAL A 21 -5.68 32.13 -15.25
CA VAL A 21 -5.65 32.61 -16.64
C VAL A 21 -5.52 34.13 -16.70
N LEU A 22 -6.19 34.88 -15.81
CA LEU A 22 -6.04 36.34 -15.71
C LEU A 22 -4.61 36.76 -15.35
N TYR A 23 -3.97 36.08 -14.39
CA TYR A 23 -2.57 36.33 -14.04
C TYR A 23 -1.62 36.03 -15.22
N PHE A 24 -1.90 35.00 -16.01
CA PHE A 24 -1.08 34.67 -17.19
C PHE A 24 -1.20 35.72 -18.30
N ILE A 25 -2.41 36.20 -18.59
CA ILE A 25 -2.64 37.28 -19.57
C ILE A 25 -1.92 38.56 -19.12
N PHE A 26 -2.01 38.88 -17.83
CA PHE A 26 -1.34 40.05 -17.25
C PHE A 26 0.19 39.94 -17.32
N ALA A 27 0.73 38.76 -17.05
CA ALA A 27 2.17 38.50 -17.16
C ALA A 27 2.65 38.65 -18.60
N LEU A 28 1.92 38.13 -19.59
CA LEU A 28 2.28 38.24 -21.01
C LEU A 28 2.31 39.69 -21.47
N PHE A 29 1.33 40.50 -21.07
CA PHE A 29 1.31 41.93 -21.39
C PHE A 29 2.50 42.68 -20.75
N SER A 30 2.77 42.40 -19.48
CA SER A 30 3.92 42.98 -18.78
C SER A 30 5.25 42.58 -19.43
N ALA A 31 5.38 41.33 -19.90
CA ALA A 31 6.56 40.88 -20.62
C ALA A 31 6.83 41.70 -21.89
N MET A 32 5.79 42.06 -22.64
CA MET A 32 5.94 42.90 -23.85
C MET A 32 6.43 44.32 -23.52
N ILE A 33 5.97 44.90 -22.41
CA ILE A 33 6.47 46.21 -21.96
C ILE A 33 7.92 46.08 -21.46
N GLY A 34 8.23 45.01 -20.73
CA GLY A 34 9.57 44.71 -20.24
C GLY A 34 10.59 44.53 -21.36
N THR A 35 10.23 43.83 -22.45
CA THR A 35 11.10 43.68 -23.62
C THR A 35 11.34 45.01 -24.34
N GLY A 36 10.33 45.90 -24.39
CA GLY A 36 10.49 47.27 -24.89
C GLY A 36 11.52 48.08 -24.10
N LEU A 37 11.44 48.06 -22.76
CA LEU A 37 12.43 48.72 -21.90
C LEU A 37 13.83 48.09 -22.04
N SER A 38 13.92 46.76 -22.18
CA SER A 38 15.18 46.06 -22.44
C SER A 38 15.82 46.47 -23.77
N ALA A 39 15.02 46.72 -24.80
CA ALA A 39 15.51 47.20 -26.09
C ALA A 39 16.08 48.62 -25.97
N ILE A 40 15.41 49.52 -25.23
CA ILE A 40 15.90 50.88 -24.97
C ILE A 40 17.25 50.85 -24.24
N ILE A 41 17.39 50.03 -23.20
CA ILE A 41 18.66 49.88 -22.45
C ILE A 41 19.77 49.39 -23.38
N ARG A 42 19.48 48.40 -24.24
CA ARG A 42 20.47 47.86 -25.19
C ARG A 42 20.88 48.88 -26.25
N LEU A 43 19.95 49.67 -26.76
CA LEU A 43 20.25 50.74 -27.72
C LEU A 43 21.09 51.85 -27.09
N GLU A 44 20.81 52.20 -25.83
CA GLU A 44 21.60 53.19 -25.10
C GLU A 44 23.04 52.72 -24.83
N LEU A 45 23.25 51.41 -24.60
CA LEU A 45 24.57 50.81 -24.37
C LEU A 45 25.32 50.43 -25.65
N ALA A 46 24.66 50.41 -26.81
CA ALA A 46 25.26 49.94 -28.07
C ALA A 46 26.31 50.91 -28.65
N ASN A 47 26.20 52.21 -28.35
CA ASN A 47 27.10 53.25 -28.83
C ASN A 47 27.58 54.14 -27.67
N THR A 48 28.85 54.54 -27.68
CA THR A 48 29.39 55.50 -26.71
C THR A 48 28.88 56.91 -27.01
N GLY A 49 28.15 57.53 -26.06
CA GLY A 49 27.69 58.92 -26.20
C GLY A 49 26.25 59.24 -25.74
N SER A 50 25.52 58.30 -25.12
CA SER A 50 24.12 58.48 -24.71
C SER A 50 23.17 58.94 -25.83
N PRO A 51 22.97 58.13 -26.88
CA PRO A 51 22.27 58.57 -28.09
C PRO A 51 20.77 58.80 -27.89
N PHE A 52 20.12 58.03 -27.01
CA PHE A 52 18.66 58.00 -26.90
C PHE A 52 18.14 58.88 -25.76
N LEU A 53 18.91 58.99 -24.67
CA LEU A 53 18.56 59.79 -23.49
C LEU A 53 19.31 61.13 -23.41
N HIS A 54 20.01 61.54 -24.47
CA HIS A 54 20.65 62.86 -24.63
C HIS A 54 21.59 63.25 -23.46
N GLY A 55 22.30 62.28 -22.88
CA GLY A 55 23.21 62.49 -21.75
C GLY A 55 22.55 62.51 -20.36
N ASN A 56 21.24 62.27 -20.26
CA ASN A 56 20.53 62.28 -18.97
C ASN A 56 20.69 60.96 -18.21
N THR A 57 21.70 60.91 -17.33
CA THR A 57 22.02 59.75 -16.49
C THR A 57 20.91 59.38 -15.49
N GLN A 58 20.12 60.35 -15.02
CA GLN A 58 19.01 60.09 -14.11
C GLN A 58 17.89 59.33 -14.82
N ALA A 59 17.52 59.74 -16.03
CA ALA A 59 16.49 59.09 -16.83
C ALA A 59 16.88 57.63 -17.14
N PHE A 60 18.15 57.37 -17.44
CA PHE A 60 18.67 56.02 -17.66
C PHE A 60 18.52 55.13 -16.41
N ASN A 61 18.88 55.65 -15.24
CA ASN A 61 18.72 54.93 -13.98
C ASN A 61 17.24 54.62 -13.66
N VAL A 62 16.33 55.54 -13.97
CA VAL A 62 14.88 55.31 -13.84
C VAL A 62 14.40 54.22 -14.80
N VAL A 63 14.88 54.19 -16.05
CA VAL A 63 14.52 53.16 -17.03
C VAL A 63 15.02 51.77 -16.61
N ILE A 64 16.26 51.66 -16.12
CA ILE A 64 16.81 50.38 -15.64
C ILE A 64 16.03 49.88 -14.42
N THR A 65 15.78 50.75 -13.44
CA THR A 65 15.04 50.38 -12.24
C THR A 65 13.59 50.02 -12.55
N ALA A 66 12.94 50.76 -13.44
CA ALA A 66 11.61 50.44 -13.94
C ALA A 66 11.58 49.08 -14.67
N HIS A 67 12.58 48.79 -15.51
CA HIS A 67 12.70 47.49 -16.18
C HIS A 67 12.82 46.34 -15.16
N ALA A 68 13.69 46.49 -14.16
CA ALA A 68 13.89 45.45 -13.14
C ALA A 68 12.62 45.23 -12.28
N ILE A 69 11.98 46.30 -11.82
CA ILE A 69 10.74 46.23 -11.02
C ILE A 69 9.62 45.57 -11.84
N LEU A 70 9.46 45.97 -13.10
CA LEU A 70 8.44 45.42 -13.99
C LEU A 70 8.68 43.93 -14.23
N MET A 71 9.90 43.52 -14.53
CA MET A 71 10.23 42.13 -14.79
C MET A 71 10.02 41.24 -13.55
N ILE A 72 10.39 41.69 -12.35
CA ILE A 72 10.26 40.88 -11.12
C ILE A 72 8.81 40.83 -10.64
N PHE A 73 8.18 41.99 -10.43
CA PHE A 73 6.88 42.07 -9.75
C PHE A 73 5.69 41.85 -10.68
N PHE A 74 5.80 42.23 -11.96
CA PHE A 74 4.67 42.23 -12.88
C PHE A 74 4.73 41.10 -13.93
N PHE A 75 5.93 40.58 -14.23
CA PHE A 75 6.08 39.40 -15.08
C PHE A 75 6.36 38.12 -14.28
N VAL A 76 7.51 38.03 -13.60
CA VAL A 76 8.00 36.77 -13.00
C VAL A 76 7.08 36.28 -11.87
N MET A 77 6.74 37.13 -10.88
CA MET A 77 5.88 36.72 -9.78
C MET A 77 4.46 36.29 -10.25
N PRO A 78 3.75 37.08 -11.09
CA PRO A 78 2.47 36.69 -11.66
C PRO A 78 2.52 35.41 -12.52
N ALA A 79 3.56 35.24 -13.34
CA ALA A 79 3.72 34.04 -14.16
C ALA A 79 3.95 32.78 -13.32
N LEU A 80 4.75 32.87 -12.25
CA LEU A 80 5.05 31.74 -11.38
C LEU A 80 3.86 31.36 -10.48
N VAL A 81 3.21 32.34 -9.85
CA VAL A 81 2.08 32.11 -8.94
C VAL A 81 0.81 31.76 -9.73
N GLY A 82 0.54 32.47 -10.83
CA GLY A 82 -0.62 32.25 -11.69
C GLY A 82 -0.49 31.04 -12.62
N GLY A 83 0.68 30.84 -13.24
CA GLY A 83 0.91 29.77 -14.22
C GLY A 83 1.22 28.40 -13.61
N PHE A 84 1.84 28.34 -12.43
CA PHE A 84 2.31 27.09 -11.82
C PHE A 84 1.75 26.81 -10.41
N GLY A 85 0.82 27.63 -9.90
CA GLY A 85 0.26 27.54 -8.55
C GLY A 85 -0.51 26.25 -8.20
N LYS A 86 -0.76 25.36 -9.17
CA LYS A 86 -1.32 24.02 -8.88
C LYS A 86 -0.76 22.87 -9.71
N ILE A 87 0.26 23.13 -10.54
CA ILE A 87 0.95 22.11 -11.33
C ILE A 87 2.45 22.46 -11.28
N ARG A 88 3.24 21.64 -10.57
CA ARG A 88 4.72 21.65 -10.45
C ARG A 88 5.40 22.43 -9.31
N PHE A 89 4.77 22.58 -8.14
CA PHE A 89 5.50 22.67 -6.86
C PHE A 89 5.54 21.33 -6.11
N LYS A 90 5.77 20.25 -6.86
CA LYS A 90 6.18 18.94 -6.33
C LYS A 90 7.41 18.36 -7.05
N SER A 91 7.98 19.08 -8.02
CA SER A 91 9.09 18.57 -8.83
C SER A 91 10.45 19.16 -8.49
N VAL A 92 10.57 20.28 -7.78
CA VAL A 92 11.90 20.96 -7.64
C VAL A 92 12.62 20.65 -6.32
N ILE A 93 11.95 20.06 -5.31
CA ILE A 93 12.60 19.58 -4.07
C ILE A 93 12.97 18.08 -4.13
N ASN A 94 12.57 17.37 -5.20
CA ASN A 94 12.92 15.96 -5.41
C ASN A 94 14.01 15.74 -6.48
N LEU A 95 14.66 16.80 -6.97
CA LEU A 95 15.59 16.72 -8.10
C LEU A 95 17.06 17.02 -7.74
N THR A 96 17.41 17.08 -6.45
CA THR A 96 18.81 17.09 -5.98
C THR A 96 19.15 15.94 -5.04
N GLU A 97 18.36 14.86 -5.07
CA GLU A 97 18.76 13.54 -4.57
C GLU A 97 18.11 12.46 -5.45
N LYS A 98 18.66 12.26 -6.65
CA LYS A 98 18.67 10.98 -7.39
C LYS A 98 19.15 11.24 -8.82
N ASN A 99 20.43 11.02 -9.03
CA ASN A 99 20.98 10.65 -10.33
C ASN A 99 22.06 9.60 -10.10
N THR A 100 21.59 8.38 -9.82
CA THR A 100 22.17 7.13 -10.31
C THR A 100 21.09 6.07 -10.17
N ILE A 101 20.83 5.36 -11.26
CA ILE A 101 19.78 4.33 -11.46
C ILE A 101 18.42 4.94 -11.79
N ASP A 102 18.11 5.05 -13.09
CA ASP A 102 16.76 4.82 -13.66
C ASP A 102 16.75 4.98 -15.21
N SER A 103 17.67 4.28 -15.89
CA SER A 103 17.55 3.99 -17.34
C SER A 103 17.48 2.48 -17.67
N GLU A 104 17.63 1.61 -16.66
CA GLU A 104 17.30 0.17 -16.76
C GLU A 104 15.91 -0.17 -16.21
N LEU A 105 15.27 0.73 -15.46
CA LEU A 105 13.98 0.46 -14.81
C LEU A 105 12.76 0.79 -15.68
N ASN A 106 12.89 1.69 -16.65
CA ASN A 106 11.79 2.11 -17.52
C ASN A 106 11.57 1.20 -18.74
N ASN A 107 12.54 0.35 -19.09
CA ASN A 107 12.33 -0.73 -20.06
C ASN A 107 11.76 -2.01 -19.42
N LYS A 108 11.74 -2.11 -18.08
CA LYS A 108 11.10 -3.23 -17.37
C LYS A 108 9.61 -3.01 -17.08
N LEU A 109 9.17 -1.75 -17.03
CA LEU A 109 7.79 -1.39 -16.65
C LEU A 109 6.72 -1.63 -17.73
N ASN A 110 7.12 -1.95 -18.96
CA ASN A 110 6.20 -2.39 -20.03
C ASN A 110 6.21 -3.92 -20.25
N GLU A 111 6.93 -4.69 -19.42
CA GLU A 111 7.03 -6.17 -19.50
C GLU A 111 6.71 -6.89 -18.18
N ASN A 112 6.16 -6.22 -17.17
CA ASN A 112 5.76 -6.90 -15.93
C ASN A 112 4.55 -7.80 -16.19
N GLN A 113 4.81 -9.04 -16.63
CA GLN A 113 3.92 -10.19 -16.58
C GLN A 113 3.51 -10.42 -15.11
N ILE A 114 2.52 -9.70 -14.62
CA ILE A 114 1.98 -9.92 -13.27
C ILE A 114 1.56 -11.39 -13.19
N ASN A 115 2.22 -12.15 -12.31
CA ASN A 115 1.88 -13.52 -12.08
C ASN A 115 0.67 -13.58 -11.15
N TYR A 116 -0.52 -13.46 -11.75
CA TYR A 116 -1.78 -13.51 -11.04
C TYR A 116 -1.94 -14.79 -10.20
N ASN A 117 -1.30 -15.89 -10.61
CA ASN A 117 -1.33 -17.16 -9.87
C ASN A 117 -0.58 -17.08 -8.54
N ASN A 118 0.41 -16.19 -8.40
CA ASN A 118 1.14 -15.97 -7.15
C ASN A 118 0.62 -14.75 -6.37
N LEU A 119 0.14 -13.72 -7.05
CA LEU A 119 -0.38 -12.50 -6.42
C LEU A 119 -1.71 -12.75 -5.71
N GLY A 120 -2.64 -13.47 -6.34
CA GLY A 120 -3.95 -13.80 -5.77
C GLY A 120 -3.85 -14.49 -4.41
N PRO A 121 -3.17 -15.65 -4.31
CA PRO A 121 -3.03 -16.38 -3.04
C PRO A 121 -2.31 -15.57 -1.96
N TYR A 122 -1.22 -14.86 -2.31
CA TYR A 122 -0.47 -14.04 -1.35
C TYR A 122 -1.36 -12.93 -0.77
N LEU A 123 -2.07 -12.19 -1.62
CA LEU A 123 -2.99 -11.13 -1.17
C LEU A 123 -4.12 -11.71 -0.31
N THR A 124 -4.68 -12.86 -0.68
CA THR A 124 -5.70 -13.52 0.11
C THR A 124 -5.17 -13.90 1.50
N GLY A 125 -3.98 -14.51 1.59
CA GLY A 125 -3.35 -14.81 2.88
C GLY A 125 -3.14 -13.57 3.75
N LEU A 126 -2.73 -12.45 3.15
CA LEU A 126 -2.53 -11.19 3.86
C LEU A 126 -3.85 -10.58 4.36
N ILE A 127 -4.91 -10.63 3.55
CA ILE A 127 -6.26 -10.21 3.94
C ILE A 127 -6.81 -11.12 5.04
N GLU A 128 -6.57 -12.43 4.94
CA GLU A 128 -7.04 -13.41 5.91
C GLU A 128 -6.36 -13.26 7.27
N GLY A 129 -5.08 -12.87 7.32
CA GLY A 129 -4.41 -12.52 8.59
C GLY A 129 -4.81 -11.13 9.10
N ASN A 130 -4.29 -10.07 8.48
CA ASN A 130 -4.40 -8.68 8.98
C ASN A 130 -5.52 -7.84 8.34
N GLY A 131 -6.21 -8.37 7.34
CA GLY A 131 -7.28 -7.67 6.63
C GLY A 131 -8.65 -7.72 7.31
N THR A 132 -9.48 -6.74 6.98
CA THR A 132 -10.91 -6.69 7.33
C THR A 132 -11.72 -6.41 6.06
N ILE A 133 -12.71 -7.27 5.79
CA ILE A 133 -13.71 -7.07 4.72
C ILE A 133 -14.97 -6.53 5.38
N SER A 134 -15.22 -5.24 5.20
CA SER A 134 -16.36 -4.53 5.80
C SER A 134 -17.48 -4.40 4.77
N VAL A 135 -18.57 -5.14 4.98
CA VAL A 135 -19.79 -5.05 4.18
C VAL A 135 -20.97 -4.91 5.14
N SER A 136 -21.80 -3.88 4.95
CA SER A 136 -22.99 -3.72 5.78
C SER A 136 -23.97 -4.87 5.53
N LYS A 137 -24.65 -5.34 6.57
CA LYS A 137 -25.79 -6.26 6.39
C LYS A 137 -26.87 -5.56 5.57
N LYS A 138 -27.61 -6.35 4.80
CA LYS A 138 -28.74 -5.88 4.00
C LYS A 138 -29.93 -5.70 4.93
N GLU A 139 -30.27 -4.45 5.22
CA GLU A 139 -31.44 -4.08 6.02
C GLU A 139 -32.50 -3.53 5.07
N LEU A 140 -33.72 -4.10 5.06
CA LEU A 140 -34.82 -3.67 4.19
C LEU A 140 -34.40 -3.58 2.69
N GLY A 141 -33.56 -4.51 2.23
CA GLY A 141 -33.10 -4.57 0.83
C GLY A 141 -32.04 -3.54 0.44
N LYS A 142 -31.58 -2.70 1.37
CA LYS A 142 -30.55 -1.67 1.15
C LYS A 142 -29.31 -1.93 2.01
N TYR A 143 -28.17 -1.50 1.50
CA TYR A 143 -26.90 -1.51 2.21
C TYR A 143 -26.68 -0.14 2.84
N LYS A 144 -26.38 -0.11 4.14
CA LYS A 144 -26.18 1.13 4.91
C LYS A 144 -24.88 1.83 4.55
N TYR A 145 -23.82 1.08 4.26
CA TYR A 145 -22.49 1.60 4.00
C TYR A 145 -21.88 0.99 2.75
N LYS A 146 -20.97 1.73 2.12
CA LYS A 146 -20.16 1.20 1.01
C LYS A 146 -19.20 0.14 1.53
N PRO A 147 -18.96 -0.92 0.76
CA PRO A 147 -18.03 -1.96 1.16
C PRO A 147 -16.61 -1.42 1.14
N SER A 148 -15.75 -2.00 1.97
CA SER A 148 -14.33 -1.68 1.99
C SER A 148 -13.49 -2.87 2.38
N ILE A 149 -12.30 -2.98 1.79
CA ILE A 149 -11.24 -3.88 2.25
C ILE A 149 -10.18 -3.00 2.90
N SER A 150 -9.83 -3.31 4.14
CA SER A 150 -8.81 -2.57 4.89
C SER A 150 -7.77 -3.54 5.42
N ILE A 151 -6.49 -3.28 5.18
CA ILE A 151 -5.37 -4.06 5.73
C ILE A 151 -4.55 -3.14 6.61
N VAL A 152 -4.29 -3.59 7.84
CA VAL A 152 -3.48 -2.85 8.82
C VAL A 152 -2.02 -3.26 8.66
N PHE A 153 -1.14 -2.28 8.50
CA PHE A 153 0.30 -2.49 8.44
C PHE A 153 1.01 -1.72 9.55
N ASN A 154 2.14 -2.28 9.99
CA ASN A 154 3.09 -1.53 10.80
C ASN A 154 3.83 -0.51 9.93
N LYS A 155 4.19 0.64 10.49
CA LYS A 155 4.92 1.72 9.82
C LYS A 155 6.19 1.24 9.12
N LYS A 156 6.90 0.26 9.69
CA LYS A 156 8.08 -0.36 9.08
C LYS A 156 7.78 -1.00 7.71
N ASP A 157 6.59 -1.57 7.52
CA ASP A 157 6.18 -2.28 6.30
C ASP A 157 5.57 -1.36 5.23
N LYS A 158 5.75 -0.04 5.35
CA LYS A 158 5.31 0.94 4.35
C LYS A 158 5.85 0.67 2.94
N PRO A 159 7.12 0.24 2.74
CA PRO A 159 7.61 -0.10 1.41
C PRO A 159 6.84 -1.26 0.77
N LEU A 160 6.52 -2.31 1.53
CA LEU A 160 5.68 -3.41 1.06
C LEU A 160 4.28 -2.91 0.63
N CYS A 161 3.64 -2.07 1.43
CA CYS A 161 2.32 -1.55 1.06
C CYS A 161 2.37 -0.72 -0.24
N LYS A 162 3.38 0.15 -0.41
CA LYS A 162 3.58 0.89 -1.66
C LYS A 162 3.80 -0.04 -2.85
N TYR A 163 4.57 -1.11 -2.65
CA TYR A 163 4.82 -2.13 -3.65
C TYR A 163 3.51 -2.81 -4.09
N LEU A 164 2.67 -3.26 -3.14
CA LEU A 164 1.37 -3.88 -3.44
C LEU A 164 0.40 -2.91 -4.11
N ILE A 165 0.41 -1.62 -3.74
CA ILE A 165 -0.39 -0.59 -4.42
C ILE A 165 0.07 -0.41 -5.86
N ASN A 166 1.37 -0.40 -6.12
CA ASN A 166 1.89 -0.28 -7.48
C ASN A 166 1.53 -1.50 -8.34
N LEU A 167 1.59 -2.71 -7.77
CA LEU A 167 1.20 -3.96 -8.46
C LEU A 167 -0.30 -4.01 -8.77
N THR A 168 -1.13 -3.78 -7.76
CA THR A 168 -2.59 -3.92 -7.90
C THR A 168 -3.26 -2.69 -8.51
N LYS A 169 -2.60 -1.53 -8.47
CA LYS A 169 -3.15 -0.21 -8.81
C LYS A 169 -4.43 0.13 -8.02
N CYS A 170 -4.58 -0.43 -6.82
CA CYS A 170 -5.78 -0.34 -5.99
C CYS A 170 -5.53 0.27 -4.61
N GLY A 171 -6.51 1.04 -4.13
CA GLY A 171 -6.57 1.55 -2.76
C GLY A 171 -5.68 2.77 -2.49
N ILE A 172 -5.85 3.30 -1.28
CA ILE A 172 -5.16 4.50 -0.79
C ILE A 172 -4.61 4.20 0.61
N ILE A 173 -3.45 4.77 0.93
CA ILE A 173 -2.90 4.75 2.29
C ILE A 173 -3.56 5.85 3.10
N ASN A 174 -4.30 5.48 4.15
CA ASN A 174 -4.85 6.45 5.10
C ASN A 174 -3.76 7.05 5.99
N LYS A 175 -4.07 8.20 6.63
CA LYS A 175 -3.15 8.89 7.52
C LYS A 175 -2.62 7.96 8.62
N GLU A 176 -1.31 8.03 8.84
CA GLU A 176 -0.60 7.27 9.86
C GLU A 176 -1.12 7.65 11.25
N LYS A 177 -1.46 6.65 12.07
CA LYS A 177 -1.84 6.82 13.47
C LYS A 177 -0.83 6.07 14.33
N GLY A 178 0.10 6.79 14.94
CA GLY A 178 1.18 6.18 15.74
C GLY A 178 2.07 5.27 14.89
N ASN A 179 2.17 3.99 15.28
CA ASN A 179 3.05 3.00 14.65
C ASN A 179 2.38 2.16 13.55
N TYR A 180 1.13 2.47 13.18
CA TYR A 180 0.43 1.74 12.11
C TYR A 180 -0.22 2.68 11.10
N PHE A 181 -0.50 2.12 9.92
CA PHE A 181 -1.29 2.76 8.89
C PHE A 181 -2.24 1.72 8.25
N ILE A 182 -3.25 2.22 7.54
CA ILE A 182 -4.27 1.37 6.93
C ILE A 182 -4.20 1.56 5.42
N TRP A 183 -4.04 0.47 4.69
CA TRP A 183 -4.30 0.42 3.25
C TRP A 183 -5.79 0.14 3.05
N GLN A 184 -6.50 1.10 2.47
CA GLN A 184 -7.94 1.03 2.33
C GLN A 184 -8.36 1.04 0.86
N ILE A 185 -9.16 0.05 0.47
CA ILE A 185 -9.76 -0.11 -0.86
C ILE A 185 -11.27 0.13 -0.73
N ASN A 186 -11.70 1.32 -1.15
CA ASN A 186 -13.09 1.77 -1.03
C ASN A 186 -13.79 2.00 -2.37
N LYS A 187 -13.03 2.25 -3.44
CA LYS A 187 -13.64 2.52 -4.75
C LYS A 187 -14.17 1.21 -5.30
N LEU A 188 -15.37 1.23 -5.88
CA LEU A 188 -16.06 0.00 -6.28
C LEU A 188 -15.32 -0.77 -7.38
N SER A 189 -14.71 -0.06 -8.35
CA SER A 189 -13.89 -0.69 -9.39
C SER A 189 -12.65 -1.38 -8.82
N GLU A 190 -11.93 -0.72 -7.91
CA GLU A 190 -10.75 -1.27 -7.22
C GLU A 190 -11.15 -2.44 -6.30
N PHE A 191 -12.29 -2.34 -5.62
CA PHE A 191 -12.86 -3.39 -4.80
C PHE A 191 -13.17 -4.65 -5.62
N TYR A 192 -13.79 -4.48 -6.80
CA TYR A 192 -14.04 -5.57 -7.74
C TYR A 192 -12.75 -6.25 -8.20
N ILE A 193 -11.71 -5.47 -8.55
CA ILE A 193 -10.41 -6.02 -8.96
C ILE A 193 -9.87 -6.95 -7.85
N ILE A 194 -9.85 -6.49 -6.61
CA ILE A 194 -9.34 -7.31 -5.49
C ILE A 194 -10.23 -8.54 -5.24
N LEU A 195 -11.56 -8.43 -5.34
CA LEU A 195 -12.44 -9.59 -5.21
C LEU A 195 -12.22 -10.63 -6.32
N SER A 196 -11.94 -10.18 -7.54
CA SER A 196 -11.66 -11.06 -8.68
C SER A 196 -10.31 -11.77 -8.54
N LEU A 197 -9.29 -11.06 -8.05
CA LEU A 197 -7.94 -11.60 -7.83
C LEU A 197 -7.88 -12.64 -6.70
N THR A 198 -8.70 -12.46 -5.66
CA THR A 198 -8.70 -13.31 -4.47
C THR A 198 -9.67 -14.49 -4.56
N ASN A 199 -10.46 -14.57 -5.64
CA ASN A 199 -11.49 -15.59 -5.81
C ASN A 199 -10.89 -17.00 -5.88
N GLY A 200 -11.37 -17.91 -5.03
CA GLY A 200 -10.91 -19.30 -4.98
C GLY A 200 -9.61 -19.53 -4.20
N TYR A 201 -9.10 -18.54 -3.47
CA TYR A 201 -7.89 -18.68 -2.64
C TYR A 201 -8.12 -18.52 -1.13
N TYR A 202 -9.37 -18.29 -0.69
CA TYR A 202 -9.69 -18.15 0.73
C TYR A 202 -9.69 -19.51 1.43
N ARG A 203 -9.13 -19.55 2.65
CA ARG A 203 -8.98 -20.78 3.44
C ARG A 203 -9.48 -20.68 4.88
N THR A 204 -9.87 -19.48 5.32
CA THR A 204 -10.23 -19.18 6.72
C THR A 204 -11.71 -18.78 6.87
N PRO A 205 -12.22 -18.67 8.12
CA PRO A 205 -13.59 -18.19 8.36
C PRO A 205 -13.89 -16.80 7.80
N LYS A 206 -12.87 -15.98 7.47
CA LYS A 206 -13.08 -14.67 6.81
C LYS A 206 -13.69 -14.79 5.41
N TYR A 207 -13.76 -16.00 4.85
CA TYR A 207 -14.49 -16.31 3.62
C TYR A 207 -15.97 -15.88 3.67
N GLU A 208 -16.63 -15.89 4.84
CA GLU A 208 -18.00 -15.37 4.98
C GLU A 208 -18.09 -13.87 4.63
N GLY A 209 -17.08 -13.08 5.03
CA GLY A 209 -16.99 -11.66 4.67
C GLY A 209 -16.79 -11.47 3.16
N TYR A 210 -16.01 -12.35 2.54
CA TYR A 210 -15.81 -12.37 1.09
C TYR A 210 -17.10 -12.68 0.32
N LEU A 211 -17.88 -13.68 0.76
CA LEU A 211 -19.17 -14.01 0.16
C LEU A 211 -20.15 -12.82 0.20
N ARG A 212 -20.25 -12.15 1.35
CA ARG A 212 -21.07 -10.94 1.48
C ARG A 212 -20.60 -9.82 0.56
N ALA A 213 -19.28 -9.72 0.32
CA ALA A 213 -18.71 -8.75 -0.61
C ALA A 213 -19.07 -9.05 -2.07
N ILE A 214 -19.03 -10.33 -2.48
CA ILE A 214 -19.51 -10.76 -3.80
C ILE A 214 -21.00 -10.47 -3.96
N GLU A 215 -21.82 -10.84 -2.97
CA GLU A 215 -23.26 -10.59 -2.99
C GLU A 215 -23.54 -9.10 -3.19
N PHE A 216 -22.88 -8.23 -2.43
CA PHE A 216 -22.98 -6.79 -2.60
C PHE A 216 -22.62 -6.34 -4.02
N ASN A 217 -21.52 -6.83 -4.58
CA ASN A 217 -21.08 -6.44 -5.92
C ASN A 217 -22.10 -6.85 -6.99
N ASN A 218 -22.62 -8.08 -6.92
CA ASN A 218 -23.62 -8.58 -7.86
C ASN A 218 -24.95 -7.84 -7.71
N ASP A 219 -25.40 -7.58 -6.48
CA ASP A 219 -26.58 -6.75 -6.21
C ASP A 219 -26.44 -5.33 -6.76
N TYR A 220 -25.24 -4.74 -6.64
CA TYR A 220 -24.97 -3.40 -7.16
C TYR A 220 -25.07 -3.38 -8.68
N ILE A 221 -24.51 -4.39 -9.38
CA ILE A 221 -24.61 -4.51 -10.84
C ILE A 221 -26.09 -4.61 -11.24
N ASN A 222 -26.81 -5.57 -10.66
CA ASN A 222 -28.21 -5.85 -11.00
C ASN A 222 -29.13 -4.64 -10.79
N LYS A 223 -28.92 -3.88 -9.72
CA LYS A 223 -29.71 -2.66 -9.43
C LYS A 223 -29.46 -1.52 -10.40
N ASN A 224 -28.29 -1.46 -11.04
CA ASN A 224 -27.87 -0.31 -11.83
C ASN A 224 -27.75 -0.58 -13.33
N ILE A 225 -28.15 -1.76 -13.84
CA ILE A 225 -28.06 -2.13 -15.27
C ILE A 225 -28.65 -1.04 -16.19
N ASN A 226 -29.79 -0.46 -15.82
CA ASN A 226 -30.50 0.56 -16.62
C ASN A 226 -30.28 1.99 -16.09
N HIS A 227 -29.20 2.25 -15.35
CA HIS A 227 -28.97 3.54 -14.73
C HIS A 227 -28.55 4.60 -15.78
N THR A 228 -29.10 5.82 -15.69
CA THR A 228 -28.89 6.87 -16.69
C THR A 228 -27.62 7.71 -16.47
N HIS A 229 -27.12 7.77 -15.24
CA HIS A 229 -25.96 8.59 -14.89
C HIS A 229 -24.62 8.05 -15.48
N PRO A 230 -23.83 8.87 -16.20
CA PRO A 230 -22.65 8.43 -16.97
C PRO A 230 -21.55 7.79 -16.11
N ASN A 231 -21.30 8.31 -14.89
CA ASN A 231 -20.30 7.70 -14.00
C ASN A 231 -20.70 6.29 -13.56
N THR A 232 -21.99 6.03 -13.37
CA THR A 232 -22.48 4.71 -12.95
C THR A 232 -22.35 3.71 -14.10
N ILE A 233 -22.68 4.14 -15.32
CA ILE A 233 -22.50 3.34 -16.55
C ILE A 233 -21.01 2.98 -16.73
N ASN A 234 -20.10 3.93 -16.57
CA ASN A 234 -18.66 3.68 -16.69
C ASN A 234 -18.15 2.68 -15.62
N ILE A 235 -18.69 2.73 -14.40
CA ILE A 235 -18.34 1.77 -13.35
C ILE A 235 -18.87 0.37 -13.72
N ILE A 236 -20.11 0.24 -14.18
CA ILE A 236 -20.72 -1.04 -14.56
C ILE A 236 -19.98 -1.69 -15.73
N ASN A 237 -19.57 -0.90 -16.74
CA ASN A 237 -18.81 -1.42 -17.87
C ASN A 237 -17.47 -2.06 -17.45
N ASN A 238 -16.93 -1.65 -16.30
CA ASN A 238 -15.65 -2.15 -15.78
C ASN A 238 -15.80 -3.28 -14.74
N ILE A 239 -17.02 -3.64 -14.35
CA ILE A 239 -17.29 -4.64 -13.30
C ILE A 239 -18.20 -5.72 -13.88
N LYS A 240 -17.85 -6.99 -13.65
CA LYS A 240 -18.68 -8.14 -14.05
C LYS A 240 -19.25 -8.88 -12.84
N ILE A 241 -20.32 -9.63 -13.07
CA ILE A 241 -20.88 -10.53 -12.07
C ILE A 241 -19.82 -11.59 -11.73
N ILE A 242 -19.55 -11.80 -10.44
CA ILE A 242 -18.59 -12.79 -9.96
C ILE A 242 -19.38 -13.97 -9.39
N LYS A 243 -19.03 -15.18 -9.84
CA LYS A 243 -19.43 -16.42 -9.16
C LYS A 243 -18.39 -16.75 -8.09
N ALA A 244 -18.82 -16.85 -6.84
CA ALA A 244 -17.95 -17.24 -5.73
C ALA A 244 -17.47 -18.68 -5.94
N LEU A 245 -16.15 -18.89 -5.92
CA LEU A 245 -15.54 -20.21 -5.88
C LEU A 245 -15.49 -20.73 -4.44
N PRO A 246 -15.59 -22.05 -4.21
CA PRO A 246 -15.54 -22.61 -2.86
C PRO A 246 -14.20 -22.35 -2.16
N LEU A 247 -14.15 -22.63 -0.86
CA LEU A 247 -12.90 -22.55 -0.10
C LEU A 247 -11.81 -23.43 -0.71
N ASP A 248 -10.60 -22.90 -0.72
CA ASP A 248 -9.45 -23.60 -1.24
C ASP A 248 -9.02 -24.73 -0.31
N SER A 249 -9.09 -25.96 -0.82
CA SER A 249 -8.67 -27.17 -0.13
C SER A 249 -7.33 -27.73 -0.62
N SER A 250 -6.66 -27.02 -1.55
CA SER A 250 -5.40 -27.47 -2.12
C SER A 250 -4.26 -27.55 -1.08
N ASN A 251 -3.23 -28.33 -1.39
CA ASN A 251 -2.08 -28.51 -0.52
C ASN A 251 -1.44 -27.16 -0.15
N ILE A 252 -0.89 -27.07 1.07
CA ILE A 252 -0.29 -25.82 1.56
C ILE A 252 0.87 -25.34 0.68
N GLU A 253 1.65 -26.26 0.11
CA GLU A 253 2.79 -25.98 -0.78
C GLU A 253 2.42 -25.58 -2.22
N SER A 254 1.14 -25.64 -2.59
CA SER A 254 0.71 -25.38 -3.98
C SER A 254 0.88 -23.91 -4.37
N ASN A 255 0.70 -23.00 -3.43
CA ASN A 255 0.62 -21.56 -3.68
C ASN A 255 1.24 -20.73 -2.55
N SER A 256 1.32 -19.42 -2.77
CA SER A 256 1.93 -18.42 -1.89
C SER A 256 1.03 -17.97 -0.73
N TRP A 257 -0.12 -18.61 -0.51
CA TRP A 257 -1.09 -18.20 0.50
C TRP A 257 -0.49 -18.14 1.91
N LEU A 258 0.26 -19.18 2.31
CA LEU A 258 0.87 -19.23 3.63
C LEU A 258 1.94 -18.14 3.80
N ALA A 259 2.63 -17.72 2.73
CA ALA A 259 3.57 -16.59 2.80
C ALA A 259 2.87 -15.27 3.19
N GLY A 260 1.73 -14.96 2.56
CA GLY A 260 0.93 -13.78 2.92
C GLY A 260 0.34 -13.89 4.33
N PHE A 261 -0.12 -15.08 4.71
CA PHE A 261 -0.68 -15.35 6.03
C PHE A 261 0.39 -15.24 7.15
N THR A 262 1.61 -15.73 6.90
CA THR A 262 2.77 -15.59 7.80
C THR A 262 3.26 -14.15 7.87
N ASP A 263 3.25 -13.42 6.76
CA ASP A 263 3.57 -11.99 6.76
C ASP A 263 2.62 -11.20 7.67
N ALA A 264 1.36 -11.62 7.78
CA ALA A 264 0.41 -11.06 8.73
C ALA A 264 0.69 -11.49 10.19
N ASP A 265 0.52 -12.78 10.51
CA ASP A 265 0.45 -13.26 11.92
C ASP A 265 1.62 -14.16 12.35
N GLY A 266 2.50 -14.55 11.43
CA GLY A 266 3.64 -15.42 11.73
C GLY A 266 4.78 -14.70 12.45
N ASN A 267 5.59 -15.49 13.18
CA ASN A 267 6.72 -15.02 13.95
C ASN A 267 7.90 -16.00 13.87
N PHE A 268 9.08 -15.49 13.52
CA PHE A 268 10.34 -16.23 13.61
C PHE A 268 11.03 -15.82 14.89
N SER A 269 11.37 -16.77 15.76
CA SER A 269 11.98 -16.49 17.06
C SER A 269 13.29 -17.23 17.24
N LEU A 270 14.24 -16.57 17.88
CA LEU A 270 15.46 -17.19 18.39
C LEU A 270 15.32 -17.31 19.92
N ALA A 271 14.84 -18.46 20.37
CA ALA A 271 14.72 -18.78 21.78
C ALA A 271 16.10 -19.05 22.36
N ILE A 272 16.34 -18.53 23.56
CA ILE A 272 17.65 -18.55 24.21
C ILE A 272 17.51 -19.32 25.52
N ASP A 273 18.38 -20.30 25.73
CA ASP A 273 18.53 -21.03 26.98
C ASP A 273 19.92 -20.75 27.57
N SER A 274 19.97 -19.80 28.52
CA SER A 274 21.21 -19.37 29.18
C SER A 274 21.85 -20.44 30.06
N GLY A 275 21.06 -21.37 30.60
CA GLY A 275 21.60 -22.45 31.43
C GLY A 275 22.43 -23.43 30.60
N ARG A 276 21.99 -23.73 29.38
CA ARG A 276 22.66 -24.70 28.49
C ARG A 276 23.48 -24.07 27.37
N LEU A 277 23.53 -22.74 27.30
CA LEU A 277 24.14 -21.98 26.20
C LEU A 277 23.61 -22.43 24.83
N ARG A 278 22.29 -22.57 24.71
CA ARG A 278 21.62 -23.03 23.48
C ARG A 278 20.75 -21.97 22.86
N ILE A 279 20.74 -21.94 21.53
CA ILE A 279 19.78 -21.15 20.76
C ILE A 279 18.89 -22.09 19.97
N ASN A 280 17.58 -21.91 20.13
CA ASN A 280 16.59 -22.70 19.42
C ASN A 280 15.84 -21.78 18.44
N PRO A 281 16.12 -21.88 17.14
CA PRO A 281 15.32 -21.23 16.11
C PRO A 281 13.94 -21.88 16.07
N ALA A 282 12.89 -21.07 16.26
CA ALA A 282 11.51 -21.53 16.23
C ALA A 282 10.62 -20.65 15.37
N TYR A 283 9.90 -21.27 14.42
CA TYR A 283 8.82 -20.60 13.70
C TYR A 283 7.50 -20.88 14.40
N ARG A 284 6.76 -19.81 14.71
CA ARG A 284 5.46 -19.84 15.40
C ARG A 284 4.42 -19.11 14.54
N LEU A 285 3.26 -19.73 14.39
CA LEU A 285 2.06 -19.07 13.87
C LEU A 285 0.96 -19.21 14.92
N GLU A 286 0.46 -18.08 15.41
CA GLU A 286 -0.56 -18.00 16.45
C GLU A 286 -1.72 -17.14 15.94
N ILE A 287 -2.90 -17.74 15.87
CA ILE A 287 -4.14 -17.04 15.53
C ILE A 287 -5.00 -16.96 16.77
N ARG A 288 -5.57 -15.79 17.02
CA ARG A 288 -6.56 -15.56 18.07
C ARG A 288 -7.89 -15.22 17.43
N GLN A 289 -8.87 -16.06 17.65
CA GLN A 289 -10.24 -15.85 17.19
C GLN A 289 -11.07 -15.28 18.34
N ASN A 290 -11.53 -14.05 18.15
CA ASN A 290 -12.55 -13.43 19.00
C ASN A 290 -13.92 -13.72 18.38
N TYR A 291 -14.89 -14.15 19.19
CA TYR A 291 -16.25 -14.29 18.70
C TYR A 291 -16.89 -12.93 18.42
N ASN A 292 -17.70 -12.92 17.36
CA ASN A 292 -19.00 -12.29 17.40
C ASN A 292 -20.02 -13.42 17.24
N ASN A 293 -20.83 -13.67 18.27
CA ASN A 293 -21.99 -14.54 18.13
C ASN A 293 -22.89 -13.94 17.05
N TYR A 294 -23.06 -14.62 15.92
CA TYR A 294 -24.33 -14.62 15.22
C TYR A 294 -24.56 -16.02 14.68
N VAL A 295 -25.23 -16.81 15.51
CA VAL A 295 -25.84 -18.07 15.11
C VAL A 295 -26.99 -17.70 14.18
N ASP A 296 -26.73 -17.66 12.88
CA ASP A 296 -27.81 -17.91 11.93
C ASP A 296 -28.02 -19.43 11.90
N THR A 297 -29.06 -19.88 12.60
CA THR A 297 -29.41 -21.30 12.73
C THR A 297 -29.71 -21.96 11.38
N GLN A 298 -29.95 -21.17 10.33
CA GLN A 298 -30.28 -21.68 9.00
C GLN A 298 -29.06 -22.07 8.15
N ASN A 299 -27.87 -21.51 8.42
CA ASN A 299 -26.65 -21.72 7.61
C ASN A 299 -25.58 -22.55 8.34
N LYS A 300 -26.01 -23.47 9.21
CA LYS A 300 -25.14 -24.19 10.15
C LYS A 300 -24.05 -25.08 9.54
N GLY A 301 -23.96 -25.22 8.21
CA GLY A 301 -23.04 -26.16 7.55
C GLY A 301 -22.38 -25.72 6.25
N LEU A 302 -22.46 -24.45 5.80
CA LEU A 302 -21.87 -24.09 4.51
C LEU A 302 -20.35 -23.82 4.54
N TYR A 303 -19.78 -23.26 5.62
CA TYR A 303 -18.39 -22.77 5.64
C TYR A 303 -17.71 -22.98 7.01
N PRO A 304 -16.36 -23.12 7.07
CA PRO A 304 -15.63 -23.37 8.30
C PRO A 304 -15.75 -22.17 9.25
N ARG A 305 -16.21 -22.44 10.47
CA ARG A 305 -16.39 -21.41 11.52
C ARG A 305 -15.12 -21.10 12.29
N ASP A 306 -14.19 -22.05 12.31
CA ASP A 306 -12.99 -21.99 13.14
C ASP A 306 -11.74 -22.14 12.30
N TYR A 307 -10.62 -21.62 12.79
CA TYR A 307 -9.31 -21.80 12.16
C TYR A 307 -8.75 -23.22 12.33
N PHE A 308 -9.46 -24.13 13.03
CA PHE A 308 -8.98 -25.46 13.36
C PHE A 308 -8.57 -26.27 12.12
N GLU A 309 -9.40 -26.30 11.08
CA GLU A 309 -9.15 -27.13 9.90
C GLU A 309 -7.90 -26.67 9.14
N ILE A 310 -7.81 -25.36 8.85
CA ILE A 310 -6.67 -24.79 8.14
C ILE A 310 -5.39 -24.87 8.97
N MET A 311 -5.45 -24.60 10.27
CA MET A 311 -4.29 -24.72 11.15
C MET A 311 -3.83 -26.16 11.32
N SER A 312 -4.75 -27.14 11.28
CA SER A 312 -4.40 -28.56 11.26
C SER A 312 -3.73 -28.97 9.96
N LYS A 313 -4.18 -28.46 8.80
CA LYS A 313 -3.53 -28.66 7.49
C LYS A 313 -2.11 -28.10 7.48
N ILE A 314 -1.89 -26.90 8.03
CA ILE A 314 -0.54 -26.31 8.16
C ILE A 314 0.30 -27.14 9.13
N GLY A 315 -0.26 -27.55 10.27
CA GLY A 315 0.41 -28.42 11.24
C GLY A 315 0.87 -29.75 10.62
N ALA A 316 0.01 -30.39 9.84
CA ALA A 316 0.31 -31.62 9.12
C ALA A 316 1.47 -31.44 8.11
N TYR A 317 1.46 -30.34 7.33
CA TYR A 317 2.55 -30.03 6.40
C TYR A 317 3.90 -29.80 7.12
N LEU A 318 3.88 -29.12 8.26
CA LEU A 318 5.07 -28.85 9.07
C LEU A 318 5.45 -30.01 10.01
N GLU A 319 4.69 -31.10 10.01
CA GLU A 319 4.83 -32.24 10.91
C GLU A 319 4.80 -31.86 12.40
N VAL A 320 3.96 -30.90 12.78
CA VAL A 320 3.79 -30.42 14.16
C VAL A 320 2.36 -30.53 14.65
N ASN A 321 2.22 -30.68 15.96
CA ASN A 321 0.90 -30.70 16.60
C ASN A 321 0.31 -29.30 16.65
N LEU A 322 -1.01 -29.22 16.44
CA LEU A 322 -1.78 -28.02 16.68
C LEU A 322 -2.11 -27.91 18.18
N TYR A 323 -1.71 -26.80 18.79
CA TYR A 323 -2.09 -26.47 20.16
C TYR A 323 -3.31 -25.54 20.13
N THR A 324 -4.37 -25.95 20.81
CA THR A 324 -5.59 -25.15 20.97
C THR A 324 -5.73 -24.70 22.43
N ARG A 325 -6.16 -23.45 22.62
CA ARG A 325 -6.51 -22.91 23.94
C ARG A 325 -7.85 -22.21 23.83
N SER A 326 -8.76 -22.51 24.76
CA SER A 326 -10.03 -21.80 24.91
C SER A 326 -10.06 -21.08 26.25
N ARG A 327 -10.45 -19.81 26.25
CA ARG A 327 -10.68 -19.03 27.46
C ARG A 327 -12.10 -18.49 27.45
N ASN A 328 -12.86 -18.78 28.50
CA ASN A 328 -14.21 -18.24 28.67
C ASN A 328 -14.14 -17.02 29.60
N MET A 329 -14.77 -15.92 29.21
CA MET A 329 -14.91 -14.73 30.04
C MET A 329 -16.38 -14.36 30.14
N ASN A 330 -16.85 -14.17 31.37
CA ASN A 330 -18.19 -13.66 31.62
C ASN A 330 -18.15 -12.13 31.57
N ILE A 331 -18.84 -11.54 30.60
CA ILE A 331 -19.00 -10.09 30.47
C ILE A 331 -20.49 -9.82 30.30
N ASP A 332 -21.07 -9.04 31.21
CA ASP A 332 -22.43 -8.48 31.12
C ASP A 332 -23.53 -9.51 30.73
N LYS A 333 -23.54 -10.67 31.40
CA LYS A 333 -24.48 -11.80 31.23
C LYS A 333 -24.27 -12.70 30.00
N GLU A 334 -23.24 -12.45 29.18
CA GLU A 334 -22.84 -13.35 28.09
C GLU A 334 -21.49 -14.03 28.38
N ILE A 335 -21.41 -15.34 28.12
CA ILE A 335 -20.15 -16.08 28.15
C ILE A 335 -19.45 -15.88 26.80
N LYS A 336 -18.36 -15.12 26.78
CA LYS A 336 -17.52 -14.96 25.59
C LYS A 336 -16.40 -15.98 25.60
N THR A 337 -16.34 -16.83 24.57
CA THR A 337 -15.26 -17.78 24.39
C THR A 337 -14.21 -17.20 23.43
N TYR A 338 -12.94 -17.30 23.82
CA TYR A 338 -11.79 -16.89 23.03
C TYR A 338 -10.99 -18.13 22.66
N HIS A 339 -10.80 -18.36 21.37
CA HIS A 339 -10.02 -19.49 20.88
C HIS A 339 -8.66 -19.00 20.37
N SER A 340 -7.61 -19.74 20.72
CA SER A 340 -6.27 -19.53 20.19
C SER A 340 -5.74 -20.82 19.61
N TYR A 341 -5.21 -20.73 18.39
CA TYR A 341 -4.64 -21.83 17.63
C TYR A 341 -3.16 -21.53 17.40
N ILE A 342 -2.29 -22.43 17.83
CA ILE A 342 -0.84 -22.23 17.80
C ILE A 342 -0.18 -23.45 17.14
N ILE A 343 0.63 -23.18 16.13
CA ILE A 343 1.58 -24.14 15.59
C ILE A 343 3.00 -23.62 15.83
N MET A 344 3.92 -24.53 16.11
CA MET A 344 5.30 -24.20 16.42
C MET A 344 6.25 -25.30 15.95
N THR A 345 7.29 -24.88 15.23
CA THR A 345 8.43 -25.74 14.89
C THR A 345 9.60 -25.33 15.79
N ASN A 346 10.13 -26.28 16.57
CA ASN A 346 11.30 -26.08 17.44
C ASN A 346 12.48 -26.99 17.07
N SER A 347 12.24 -27.95 16.16
CA SER A 347 13.23 -28.96 15.77
C SER A 347 13.88 -28.55 14.46
N ILE A 348 15.21 -28.69 14.38
CA ILE A 348 15.99 -28.45 13.17
C ILE A 348 15.47 -29.28 11.99
N ILE A 349 15.03 -30.52 12.26
CA ILE A 349 14.45 -31.40 11.23
C ILE A 349 13.15 -30.79 10.69
N LYS A 350 12.25 -30.32 11.56
CA LYS A 350 10.96 -29.75 11.14
C LYS A 350 11.13 -28.36 10.49
N ASN A 351 12.16 -27.63 10.91
CA ASN A 351 12.53 -26.35 10.31
C ASN A 351 12.90 -26.49 8.82
N THR A 352 13.31 -27.67 8.35
CA THR A 352 13.56 -27.86 6.91
C THR A 352 12.30 -27.70 6.07
N ASN A 353 11.12 -28.08 6.59
CA ASN A 353 9.85 -27.91 5.87
C ASN A 353 9.45 -26.42 5.80
N VAL A 354 9.72 -25.68 6.87
CA VAL A 354 9.55 -24.21 6.92
C VAL A 354 10.44 -23.54 5.87
N ILE A 355 11.73 -23.91 5.84
CA ILE A 355 12.70 -23.38 4.88
C ILE A 355 12.29 -23.75 3.44
N LYS A 356 11.91 -25.01 3.19
CA LYS A 356 11.47 -25.48 1.86
C LYS A 356 10.31 -24.63 1.33
N TYR A 357 9.34 -24.30 2.18
CA TYR A 357 8.20 -23.48 1.78
C TYR A 357 8.60 -22.03 1.49
N PHE A 358 9.30 -21.36 2.42
CA PHE A 358 9.64 -19.94 2.27
C PHE A 358 10.78 -19.67 1.28
N ASP A 359 11.57 -20.68 0.92
CA ASP A 359 12.49 -20.58 -0.21
C ASP A 359 11.75 -20.63 -1.56
N LYS A 360 10.65 -21.40 -1.64
CA LYS A 360 9.77 -21.42 -2.82
C LYS A 360 8.91 -20.16 -2.91
N PHE A 361 8.37 -19.71 -1.79
CA PHE A 361 7.53 -18.50 -1.68
C PHE A 361 8.10 -17.55 -0.62
N PRO A 362 9.06 -16.69 -1.00
CA PRO A 362 9.67 -15.74 -0.07
C PRO A 362 8.66 -14.80 0.59
N LEU A 363 8.91 -14.47 1.86
CA LEU A 363 8.20 -13.41 2.57
C LEU A 363 8.53 -12.05 1.95
N LEU A 364 7.56 -11.13 1.98
CA LEU A 364 7.74 -9.80 1.39
C LEU A 364 7.80 -8.71 2.45
N SER A 365 7.26 -8.94 3.65
CA SER A 365 7.32 -7.97 4.76
C SER A 365 8.72 -7.84 5.36
N SER A 366 8.86 -6.96 6.36
CA SER A 366 10.07 -6.87 7.17
C SER A 366 10.46 -8.19 7.84
N LYS A 367 9.50 -9.12 8.02
CA LYS A 367 9.75 -10.46 8.56
C LYS A 367 10.66 -11.31 7.66
N PHE A 368 10.82 -10.96 6.38
CA PHE A 368 11.82 -11.59 5.51
C PHE A 368 13.24 -11.50 6.09
N LEU A 369 13.58 -10.35 6.69
CA LEU A 369 14.90 -10.15 7.31
C LEU A 369 15.06 -10.99 8.57
N ASP A 370 13.97 -11.17 9.32
CA ASP A 370 13.95 -12.03 10.51
C ASP A 370 14.07 -13.50 10.09
N TYR A 371 13.35 -13.92 9.04
CA TYR A 371 13.47 -15.25 8.43
C TYR A 371 14.90 -15.51 7.91
N SER A 372 15.54 -14.55 7.24
CA SER A 372 16.90 -14.71 6.73
C SER A 372 17.92 -14.97 7.85
N ASN A 373 17.85 -14.16 8.92
CA ASN A 373 18.69 -14.35 10.11
C ASN A 373 18.36 -15.68 10.82
N TRP A 374 17.09 -16.06 10.88
CA TRP A 374 16.61 -17.31 11.47
C TRP A 374 17.11 -18.54 10.69
N LYS A 375 17.00 -18.53 9.36
CA LYS A 375 17.49 -19.58 8.45
C LYS A 375 19.00 -19.74 8.57
N TYR A 376 19.74 -18.63 8.59
CA TYR A 376 21.19 -18.65 8.78
C TYR A 376 21.56 -19.31 10.10
N MET A 377 20.87 -18.98 11.20
CA MET A 377 21.10 -19.59 12.50
C MET A 377 20.79 -21.10 12.51
N ASP A 378 19.67 -21.52 11.90
CA ASP A 378 19.28 -22.93 11.80
C ASP A 378 20.31 -23.76 11.03
N GLN A 379 20.77 -23.26 9.89
CA GLN A 379 21.83 -23.89 9.09
C GLN A 379 23.18 -23.93 9.83
N TYR A 380 23.53 -22.86 10.55
CA TYR A 380 24.76 -22.79 11.33
C TYR A 380 24.75 -23.82 12.47
N ILE A 381 23.62 -24.00 13.17
CA ILE A 381 23.45 -25.03 14.20
C ILE A 381 23.53 -26.43 13.58
N LYS A 382 22.96 -26.64 12.39
CA LYS A 382 23.01 -27.93 11.72
C LYS A 382 24.44 -28.39 11.39
N ILE A 383 25.33 -27.45 11.04
CA ILE A 383 26.72 -27.75 10.69
C ILE A 383 27.61 -27.83 11.95
N ASN A 384 27.53 -26.84 12.84
CA ASN A 384 28.47 -26.67 13.95
C ASN A 384 27.97 -27.24 15.28
N GLY A 385 26.75 -27.78 15.31
CA GLY A 385 26.08 -28.19 16.53
C GLY A 385 25.69 -27.01 17.42
N GLN A 386 25.45 -27.28 18.71
CA GLN A 386 25.22 -26.27 19.74
C GLN A 386 26.53 -26.09 20.53
N CYS A 387 27.15 -24.91 20.44
CA CYS A 387 28.40 -24.60 21.11
C CYS A 387 28.46 -23.12 21.53
N LYS A 388 29.52 -22.71 22.23
CA LYS A 388 29.68 -21.32 22.66
C LYS A 388 29.71 -20.34 21.49
N ASN A 389 30.30 -20.72 20.35
CA ASN A 389 30.33 -19.87 19.16
C ASN A 389 28.93 -19.67 18.57
N THR A 390 28.09 -20.71 18.56
CA THR A 390 26.70 -20.59 18.10
C THR A 390 25.91 -19.67 19.02
N TRP A 391 26.13 -19.81 20.34
CA TRP A 391 25.57 -18.95 21.37
C TRP A 391 25.90 -17.46 21.17
N ASP A 392 27.19 -17.14 21.03
CA ASP A 392 27.66 -15.76 20.86
C ASP A 392 27.12 -15.15 19.56
N LEU A 393 27.07 -15.95 18.48
CA LEU A 393 26.49 -15.53 17.21
C LEU A 393 25.00 -15.20 17.32
N GLY A 394 24.19 -16.04 17.97
CA GLY A 394 22.76 -15.75 18.11
C GLY A 394 22.48 -14.58 19.06
N LEU A 395 23.30 -14.37 20.10
CA LEU A 395 23.23 -13.15 20.90
C LEU A 395 23.52 -11.91 20.06
N LYS A 396 24.51 -11.97 19.16
CA LYS A 396 24.80 -10.89 18.23
C LYS A 396 23.62 -10.63 17.28
N LEU A 397 23.04 -11.67 16.68
CA LEU A 397 21.89 -11.54 15.78
C LEU A 397 20.66 -10.96 16.49
N LYS A 398 20.40 -11.37 17.73
CA LYS A 398 19.21 -10.92 18.48
C LYS A 398 19.22 -9.42 18.83
N LYS A 399 20.38 -8.74 18.76
CA LYS A 399 20.47 -7.29 18.94
C LYS A 399 19.68 -6.53 17.87
N ASP A 400 19.61 -7.04 16.64
CA ASP A 400 18.91 -6.43 15.50
C ASP A 400 17.91 -7.44 14.89
N TYR A 401 16.86 -7.80 15.65
CA TYR A 401 15.93 -8.88 15.32
C TYR A 401 14.50 -8.61 15.82
N ASN A 402 13.49 -8.92 15.00
CA ASN A 402 12.07 -8.69 15.32
C ASN A 402 11.78 -7.25 15.81
N SER A 403 11.48 -7.07 17.10
CA SER A 403 11.10 -5.78 17.70
C SER A 403 12.28 -4.87 18.01
N THR A 404 13.50 -5.40 18.15
CA THR A 404 14.71 -4.59 18.38
C THR A 404 15.34 -4.12 17.07
N ARG A 405 14.81 -4.55 15.92
CA ARG A 405 15.39 -4.26 14.62
C ARG A 405 15.31 -2.77 14.28
N THR A 406 16.45 -2.21 13.88
CA THR A 406 16.59 -0.82 13.43
C THR A 406 16.96 -0.73 11.95
N THR A 407 17.64 -1.75 11.42
CA THR A 407 18.07 -1.77 10.01
C THR A 407 17.05 -2.50 9.13
N PHE A 408 16.63 -1.85 8.05
CA PHE A 408 15.67 -2.41 7.09
C PHE A 408 16.22 -2.30 5.66
N THR A 409 16.38 -3.44 5.00
CA THR A 409 16.69 -3.53 3.57
C THR A 409 15.53 -4.16 2.82
N TRP A 410 15.15 -3.59 1.68
CA TRP A 410 13.98 -4.03 0.90
C TRP A 410 14.37 -4.57 -0.49
N LYS A 411 15.61 -5.03 -0.64
CA LYS A 411 16.15 -5.54 -1.92
C LYS A 411 15.37 -6.75 -2.43
N HIS A 412 14.79 -7.56 -1.53
CA HIS A 412 13.99 -8.74 -1.86
C HIS A 412 12.64 -8.43 -2.52
N LEU A 413 12.18 -7.16 -2.49
CA LEU A 413 10.98 -6.75 -3.22
C LEU A 413 11.24 -6.52 -4.71
N VAL A 414 12.50 -6.33 -5.13
CA VAL A 414 12.86 -6.09 -6.53
C VAL A 414 12.89 -7.44 -7.27
N ASN A 415 12.14 -7.56 -8.36
CA ASN A 415 11.95 -8.81 -9.11
C ASN A 415 11.37 -9.93 -8.22
N SER A 416 10.39 -9.59 -7.37
CA SER A 416 9.76 -10.60 -6.53
C SER A 416 9.00 -11.63 -7.39
N TYR A 417 8.72 -12.80 -6.82
CA TYR A 417 7.95 -13.86 -7.47
C TYR A 417 6.49 -13.49 -7.82
N LEU A 418 6.07 -12.26 -7.47
CA LEU A 418 4.77 -11.69 -7.87
C LEU A 418 4.80 -11.01 -9.24
N GLU A 419 5.98 -10.66 -9.76
CA GLU A 419 6.19 -9.94 -11.02
C GLU A 419 6.56 -10.84 -12.21
N HIS A 420 6.75 -12.15 -11.98
CA HIS A 420 7.22 -13.14 -12.96
C HIS A 420 6.39 -14.41 -12.96
#